data_AF-A0A7J3P904-F1
#
_entry.id   AF-A0A7J3P904-F1
#
_cell.length_a   1.000
_cell.length_b   1.000
_cell.length_c   1.000
_cell.angle_alpha   90.00
_cell.angle_beta   90.00
_cell.angle_gamma   90.00
#
_symmetry.space_group_name_H-M   'P 1'
#
loop_
_entity.id
_entity.type
_entity.pdbx_description
1 polymer ?
#
loop_
_entity_poly.entity_id
_entity_poly.type
_entity_poly.pdbx_seq_one_letter_code
_entity_poly.pdbx_strand_id
1 'polypeptide(L)'
;MQFREATPEERKIYYNEEWGGKRDLPDYVLHSLSMREFGFDHDGSGPNDRKNQFLTVDQLESYLRTKAPYSAYVSVAQYEEPSLMKGWLRAELAFDVDAKDLPAKRCCGQGQVCESCLEEARRVICMIGDVLRSDLGLRELRYSYSGRGFHLRVLDEAVQRLGSTARNEIVSYVVGCVLPADLSLALGYPRVFRRYAARILGRLDERTLQAEGIRRAAKILEHRDKIISSLESGRVEGLRELEGIGEQTLQSLLEVLRKLNSEQEDGRVTVDVRRILRLPSSLHSGVSMKCVEIRDIERFTLDQAVPKFVGERVGG
;
A
#
# COMPACT_ATOMS: atom_id res chain seq x y z
N MET A 1 15.73 10.36 -9.16
CA MET A 1 15.03 9.91 -10.39
C MET A 1 13.91 10.89 -10.76
N GLN A 2 13.62 11.17 -12.05
CA GLN A 2 12.51 12.08 -12.42
C GLN A 2 11.25 11.30 -12.80
N PHE A 3 10.25 11.29 -11.92
CA PHE A 3 8.93 10.73 -12.22
C PHE A 3 8.23 11.61 -13.24
N ARG A 4 7.93 11.06 -14.41
CA ARG A 4 7.19 11.74 -15.48
C ARG A 4 6.24 10.77 -16.17
N GLU A 5 5.26 11.32 -16.86
CA GLU A 5 4.34 10.53 -17.67
C GLU A 5 5.04 9.88 -18.87
N ALA A 6 4.63 8.65 -19.20
CA ALA A 6 5.10 7.92 -20.37
C ALA A 6 4.25 8.27 -21.61
N THR A 7 4.92 8.59 -22.72
CA THR A 7 4.25 8.87 -23.99
C THR A 7 3.63 7.59 -24.58
N PRO A 8 2.64 7.69 -25.49
CA PRO A 8 2.09 6.52 -26.18
C PRO A 8 3.16 5.65 -26.86
N GLU A 9 4.21 6.25 -27.41
CA GLU A 9 5.34 5.57 -28.05
C GLU A 9 6.17 4.79 -27.03
N GLU A 10 6.49 5.40 -25.88
CA GLU A 10 7.23 4.74 -24.80
C GLU A 10 6.44 3.55 -24.22
N ARG A 11 5.11 3.67 -24.12
CA ARG A 11 4.26 2.53 -23.74
C ARG A 11 4.37 1.39 -24.75
N LYS A 12 4.35 1.70 -26.05
CA LYS A 12 4.51 0.70 -27.11
C LYS A 12 5.89 0.03 -27.05
N ILE A 13 6.95 0.80 -26.84
CA ILE A 13 8.32 0.27 -26.67
C ILE A 13 8.34 -0.70 -25.50
N TYR A 14 7.83 -0.28 -24.33
CA TYR A 14 7.81 -1.14 -23.15
C TYR A 14 7.12 -2.48 -23.41
N TYR A 15 5.87 -2.48 -23.91
CA TYR A 15 5.12 -3.72 -24.10
C TYR A 15 5.64 -4.57 -25.27
N ASN A 16 6.28 -3.98 -26.29
CA ASN A 16 6.80 -4.74 -27.42
C ASN A 16 8.24 -5.26 -27.24
N GLU A 17 9.08 -4.52 -26.52
CA GLU A 17 10.52 -4.79 -26.47
C GLU A 17 11.01 -5.22 -25.08
N GLU A 18 10.34 -4.76 -24.02
CA GLU A 18 10.80 -4.99 -22.64
C GLU A 18 9.96 -6.02 -21.88
N TRP A 19 8.65 -6.00 -22.04
CA TRP A 19 7.75 -6.84 -21.26
C TRP A 19 7.92 -8.32 -21.65
N GLY A 20 8.35 -9.13 -20.68
CA GLY A 20 8.86 -10.49 -20.87
C GLY A 20 7.82 -11.59 -20.93
N GLY A 21 6.53 -11.27 -21.05
CA GLY A 21 5.46 -12.27 -21.14
C GLY A 21 5.33 -13.07 -19.85
N LYS A 22 5.28 -14.40 -20.01
CA LYS A 22 5.21 -15.36 -18.92
C LYS A 22 6.33 -15.20 -17.88
N ARG A 23 7.50 -14.71 -18.27
CA ARG A 23 8.67 -14.58 -17.37
C ARG A 23 8.50 -13.50 -16.31
N ASP A 24 7.70 -12.47 -16.60
CA ASP A 24 7.57 -11.31 -15.72
C ASP A 24 6.31 -11.38 -14.83
N LEU A 25 5.35 -12.22 -15.19
CA LEU A 25 4.14 -12.42 -14.40
C LEU A 25 4.41 -13.28 -13.17
N PRO A 26 3.93 -12.87 -11.98
CA PRO A 26 4.05 -13.68 -10.78
C PRO A 26 3.32 -15.01 -10.88
N ASP A 27 3.86 -16.05 -10.24
CA ASP A 27 3.29 -17.40 -10.23
C ASP A 27 1.83 -17.41 -9.76
N TYR A 28 1.49 -16.60 -8.76
CA TYR A 28 0.12 -16.55 -8.24
C TYR A 28 -0.90 -15.95 -9.22
N VAL A 29 -0.44 -15.08 -10.14
CA VAL A 29 -1.27 -14.59 -11.25
C VAL A 29 -1.33 -15.66 -12.33
N LEU A 30 -0.19 -16.24 -12.71
CA LEU A 30 -0.10 -17.29 -13.74
C LEU A 30 -1.00 -18.49 -13.43
N HIS A 31 -0.95 -19.02 -12.21
CA HIS A 31 -1.71 -20.20 -11.80
C HIS A 31 -3.23 -19.99 -11.77
N SER A 32 -3.69 -18.74 -11.80
CA SER A 32 -5.12 -18.40 -11.73
C SER A 32 -5.56 -17.43 -12.83
N LEU A 33 -4.76 -17.29 -13.89
CA LEU A 33 -4.95 -16.32 -14.97
C LEU A 33 -6.38 -16.36 -15.54
N SER A 34 -6.82 -17.56 -15.93
CA SER A 34 -8.13 -17.79 -16.56
C SER A 34 -9.31 -17.57 -15.64
N MET A 35 -9.09 -17.49 -14.32
CA MET A 35 -10.11 -17.25 -13.30
C MET A 35 -10.15 -15.78 -12.86
N ARG A 36 -9.30 -14.91 -13.42
CA ARG A 36 -9.22 -13.50 -13.02
C ARG A 36 -9.84 -12.58 -14.05
N GLU A 37 -10.37 -11.49 -13.54
CA GLU A 37 -10.82 -10.37 -14.35
C GLU A 37 -9.66 -9.38 -14.53
N PHE A 38 -9.55 -8.84 -15.74
CA PHE A 38 -8.55 -7.85 -16.11
C PHE A 38 -9.23 -6.53 -16.43
N GLY A 39 -8.63 -5.46 -15.90
CA GLY A 39 -9.02 -4.09 -16.17
C GLY A 39 -7.91 -3.35 -16.89
N PHE A 40 -8.27 -2.46 -17.82
CA PHE A 40 -7.32 -1.63 -18.55
C PHE A 40 -7.75 -0.17 -18.54
N ASP A 41 -6.75 0.69 -18.37
CA ASP A 41 -6.83 2.12 -18.58
C ASP A 41 -6.02 2.42 -19.84
N HIS A 42 -6.64 3.03 -20.85
CA HIS A 42 -6.03 3.26 -22.16
C HIS A 42 -5.44 4.67 -22.32
N ASP A 43 -5.98 5.64 -21.58
CA ASP A 43 -5.72 7.08 -21.77
C ASP A 43 -5.44 7.86 -20.48
N GLY A 44 -5.45 7.19 -19.31
CA GLY A 44 -5.25 7.81 -18.01
C GLY A 44 -6.54 8.27 -17.33
N SER A 45 -7.71 8.02 -17.93
CA SER A 45 -9.02 8.35 -17.33
C SER A 45 -9.49 7.33 -16.30
N GLY A 46 -8.72 6.25 -16.09
CA GLY A 46 -9.02 5.17 -15.16
C GLY A 46 -9.38 3.86 -15.85
N PRO A 47 -9.48 2.75 -15.09
CA PRO A 47 -9.68 1.41 -15.64
C PRO A 47 -11.13 1.14 -16.05
N ASN A 48 -11.60 1.84 -17.09
CA ASN A 48 -12.97 1.73 -17.60
C ASN A 48 -13.18 0.48 -18.46
N ASP A 49 -12.13 -0.03 -19.10
CA ASP A 49 -12.17 -1.28 -19.85
C ASP A 49 -12.06 -2.45 -18.86
N ARG A 50 -13.22 -3.01 -18.49
CA ARG A 50 -13.38 -4.02 -17.44
C ARG A 50 -13.97 -5.30 -18.00
N LYS A 51 -13.93 -6.36 -17.20
CA LYS A 51 -14.49 -7.68 -17.50
C LYS A 51 -13.75 -8.38 -18.64
N ASN A 52 -12.47 -8.11 -18.79
CA ASN A 52 -11.61 -8.85 -19.70
C ASN A 52 -11.15 -10.15 -19.03
N GLN A 53 -11.02 -11.21 -19.83
CA GLN A 53 -10.53 -12.52 -19.39
C GLN A 53 -9.55 -13.05 -20.43
N PHE A 54 -8.46 -13.66 -19.97
CA PHE A 54 -7.47 -14.30 -20.82
C PHE A 54 -7.27 -15.74 -20.38
N LEU A 55 -7.37 -16.68 -21.31
CA LEU A 55 -7.20 -18.11 -21.03
C LEU A 55 -5.71 -18.50 -21.02
N THR A 56 -4.89 -17.77 -21.77
CA THR A 56 -3.44 -18.00 -21.86
C THR A 56 -2.66 -16.71 -21.73
N VAL A 57 -1.40 -16.84 -21.34
CA VAL A 57 -0.48 -15.69 -21.26
C VAL A 57 -0.27 -15.06 -22.63
N ASP A 58 -0.23 -15.86 -23.70
CA ASP A 58 -0.05 -15.36 -25.07
C ASP A 58 -1.21 -14.44 -25.51
N GLN A 59 -2.44 -14.73 -25.07
CA GLN A 59 -3.59 -13.85 -25.33
C GLN A 59 -3.44 -12.51 -24.60
N LEU A 60 -3.03 -12.53 -23.32
CA LEU A 60 -2.76 -11.32 -22.55
C LEU A 60 -1.60 -10.53 -23.16
N GLU A 61 -0.52 -11.21 -23.56
CA GLU A 61 0.65 -10.61 -24.20
C GLU A 61 0.28 -9.92 -25.51
N SER A 62 -0.44 -10.61 -26.40
CA SER A 62 -0.91 -10.04 -27.66
C SER A 62 -1.78 -8.81 -27.42
N TYR A 63 -2.65 -8.83 -26.40
CA TYR A 63 -3.48 -7.69 -26.03
C TYR A 63 -2.62 -6.51 -25.56
N LEU A 64 -1.68 -6.72 -24.63
CA LEU A 64 -0.81 -5.67 -24.09
C LEU A 64 0.08 -5.04 -25.17
N ARG A 65 0.65 -5.85 -26.07
CA ARG A 65 1.46 -5.39 -27.21
C ARG A 65 0.66 -4.53 -28.18
N THR A 66 -0.59 -4.94 -28.46
CA THR A 66 -1.45 -4.25 -29.43
C THR A 66 -2.02 -2.95 -28.86
N LYS A 67 -2.50 -2.98 -27.61
CA LYS A 67 -3.20 -1.86 -26.98
C LYS A 67 -2.26 -0.88 -26.30
N ALA A 68 -1.10 -1.34 -25.84
CA ALA A 68 -0.14 -0.54 -25.06
C ALA A 68 -0.83 0.34 -24.00
N PRO A 69 -1.62 -0.26 -23.08
CA PRO A 69 -2.49 0.48 -22.18
C PRO A 69 -1.70 1.41 -21.26
N TYR A 70 -2.32 2.52 -20.88
CA TYR A 70 -1.79 3.44 -19.88
C TYR A 70 -1.53 2.74 -18.54
N SER A 71 -2.41 1.83 -18.13
CA SER A 71 -2.22 0.97 -16.95
C SER A 71 -3.01 -0.31 -17.11
N ALA A 72 -2.45 -1.42 -16.62
CA ALA A 72 -3.12 -2.72 -16.58
C ALA A 72 -3.37 -3.17 -15.14
N TYR A 73 -4.48 -3.86 -14.93
CA TYR A 73 -4.96 -4.28 -13.63
C TYR A 73 -5.45 -5.72 -13.67
N VAL A 74 -5.38 -6.39 -12.53
CA VAL A 74 -5.87 -7.76 -12.35
C VAL A 74 -6.62 -7.86 -11.03
N SER A 75 -7.75 -8.56 -11.05
CA SER A 75 -8.57 -8.79 -9.87
C SER A 75 -7.81 -9.51 -8.77
N VAL A 76 -8.07 -9.13 -7.52
CA VAL A 76 -7.71 -9.93 -6.34
C VAL A 76 -8.63 -11.15 -6.19
N ALA A 77 -9.80 -11.07 -6.82
CA ALA A 77 -10.82 -12.10 -6.88
C ALA A 77 -10.58 -13.13 -7.99
N GLN A 78 -11.07 -14.34 -7.76
CA GLN A 78 -11.19 -15.41 -8.74
C GLN A 78 -12.68 -15.73 -8.95
N TYR A 79 -13.05 -16.01 -10.20
CA TYR A 79 -14.41 -16.22 -10.67
C TYR A 79 -14.50 -17.47 -11.54
N GLU A 80 -15.66 -18.12 -11.56
CA GLU A 80 -16.02 -19.12 -12.57
C GLU A 80 -16.19 -18.46 -13.95
N GLU A 81 -16.80 -17.28 -14.00
CA GLU A 81 -17.01 -16.50 -15.22
C GLU A 81 -16.46 -15.06 -15.05
N PRO A 82 -15.14 -14.84 -15.20
CA PRO A 82 -14.51 -13.54 -14.97
C PRO A 82 -15.01 -12.42 -15.89
N SER A 83 -15.32 -12.75 -17.14
CA SER A 83 -15.88 -11.81 -18.12
C SER A 83 -17.29 -11.30 -17.79
N LEU A 84 -17.97 -11.94 -16.83
CA LEU A 84 -19.23 -11.48 -16.25
C LEU A 84 -19.10 -11.09 -14.78
N MET A 85 -17.93 -11.34 -14.17
CA MET A 85 -17.68 -11.25 -12.74
C MET A 85 -18.71 -12.04 -11.91
N LYS A 86 -19.08 -13.24 -12.40
CA LYS A 86 -20.04 -14.17 -11.80
C LYS A 86 -19.36 -15.43 -11.27
N GLY A 87 -20.02 -16.12 -10.35
CA GLY A 87 -19.45 -17.30 -9.67
C GLY A 87 -18.19 -16.93 -8.89
N TRP A 88 -18.29 -15.96 -7.96
CA TRP A 88 -17.16 -15.58 -7.11
C TRP A 88 -16.68 -16.80 -6.30
N LEU A 89 -15.40 -17.13 -6.40
CA LEU A 89 -14.81 -18.31 -5.75
C LEU A 89 -14.08 -17.96 -4.46
N ARG A 90 -13.19 -16.97 -4.56
CA ARG A 90 -12.30 -16.50 -3.49
C ARG A 90 -11.66 -15.18 -3.88
N ALA A 91 -11.10 -14.46 -2.92
CA ALA A 91 -10.31 -13.27 -3.18
C ALA A 91 -9.12 -13.18 -2.22
N GLU A 92 -7.96 -12.81 -2.73
CA GLU A 92 -6.81 -12.46 -1.89
C GLU A 92 -7.20 -11.35 -0.91
N LEU A 93 -6.60 -11.34 0.28
CA LEU A 93 -6.65 -10.17 1.15
C LEU A 93 -5.55 -9.22 0.67
N ALA A 94 -5.91 -8.00 0.28
CA ALA A 94 -4.98 -7.11 -0.38
C ALA A 94 -4.97 -5.73 0.26
N PHE A 95 -3.79 -5.24 0.61
CA PHE A 95 -3.56 -3.91 1.19
C PHE A 95 -2.87 -3.01 0.17
N ASP A 96 -3.22 -1.73 0.16
CA ASP A 96 -2.60 -0.72 -0.71
C ASP A 96 -2.14 0.50 0.09
N VAL A 97 -0.83 0.74 0.05
CA VAL A 97 -0.19 1.90 0.67
C VAL A 97 0.33 2.79 -0.46
N ASP A 98 -0.41 3.85 -0.78
CA ASP A 98 0.00 4.85 -1.76
C ASP A 98 0.83 5.96 -1.11
N ALA A 99 2.07 6.14 -1.56
CA ALA A 99 2.98 7.13 -0.98
C ALA A 99 2.52 8.57 -1.17
N LYS A 100 1.61 8.82 -2.13
CA LYS A 100 1.05 10.15 -2.38
C LYS A 100 0.08 10.60 -1.26
N ASP A 101 -0.58 9.64 -0.62
CA ASP A 101 -1.66 9.84 0.36
C ASP A 101 -1.19 9.65 1.81
N LEU A 102 0.06 9.22 2.04
CA LEU A 102 0.60 9.08 3.39
C LEU A 102 0.47 10.38 4.18
N PRO A 103 -0.06 10.32 5.42
CA PRO A 103 -0.15 11.51 6.26
C PRO A 103 1.24 11.90 6.78
N ALA A 104 1.37 13.14 7.27
CA ALA A 104 2.63 13.69 7.78
C ALA A 104 3.79 13.65 6.77
N LYS A 105 3.46 13.85 5.48
CA LYS A 105 4.42 13.94 4.38
C LYS A 105 5.21 15.25 4.45
N ARG A 106 6.54 15.16 4.40
CA ARG A 106 7.46 16.31 4.57
C ARG A 106 8.23 16.74 3.31
N CYS A 107 8.25 15.94 2.22
CA CYS A 107 9.18 16.17 1.10
C CYS A 107 8.57 16.82 -0.15
N CYS A 108 7.32 16.52 -0.53
CA CYS A 108 6.75 16.99 -1.79
C CYS A 108 5.26 17.32 -1.66
N GLY A 109 4.76 18.13 -2.60
CA GLY A 109 3.38 18.63 -2.63
C GLY A 109 2.33 17.52 -2.72
N GLN A 110 1.06 17.90 -2.56
CA GLN A 110 -0.07 16.98 -2.68
C GLN A 110 -0.05 16.27 -4.05
N GLY A 111 -0.29 14.96 -4.06
CA GLY A 111 -0.35 14.14 -5.28
C GLY A 111 1.01 13.76 -5.92
N GLN A 112 2.12 14.38 -5.50
CA GLN A 112 3.47 14.03 -5.98
C GLN A 112 4.09 12.89 -5.15
N VAL A 113 5.12 12.22 -5.67
CA VAL A 113 5.89 11.23 -4.90
C VAL A 113 7.39 11.48 -5.05
N CYS A 114 8.14 11.23 -3.99
CA CYS A 114 9.60 11.32 -3.94
C CYS A 114 10.16 9.99 -3.40
N GLU A 115 11.47 9.74 -3.54
CA GLU A 115 12.11 8.51 -3.04
C GLU A 115 11.91 8.33 -1.53
N SER A 116 11.97 9.43 -0.76
CA SER A 116 11.67 9.39 0.67
C SER A 116 10.21 9.01 0.98
N CYS A 117 9.23 9.45 0.19
CA CYS A 117 7.83 9.03 0.37
C CYS A 117 7.65 7.55 0.08
N LEU A 118 8.28 7.04 -0.97
CA LEU A 118 8.23 5.62 -1.32
C LEU A 118 8.87 4.77 -0.24
N GLU A 119 10.00 5.21 0.34
CA GLU A 119 10.62 4.52 1.47
C GLU A 119 9.68 4.50 2.70
N GLU A 120 8.92 5.57 2.95
CA GLU A 120 7.90 5.53 4.00
C GLU A 120 6.74 4.58 3.71
N ALA A 121 6.25 4.55 2.46
CA ALA A 121 5.21 3.60 2.07
C ALA A 121 5.71 2.16 2.22
N ARG A 122 6.98 1.91 1.87
CA ARG A 122 7.64 0.61 2.07
C ARG A 122 7.69 0.22 3.54
N ARG A 123 8.01 1.16 4.44
CA ARG A 123 8.00 0.89 5.90
C ARG A 123 6.61 0.56 6.42
N VAL A 124 5.58 1.28 5.98
CA VAL A 124 4.18 1.01 6.39
C VAL A 124 3.73 -0.38 5.91
N ILE A 125 3.96 -0.72 4.64
CA ILE A 125 3.55 -2.04 4.13
C ILE A 125 4.34 -3.18 4.81
N CYS A 126 5.60 -2.95 5.20
CA CYS A 126 6.36 -3.90 6.02
C CYS A 126 5.73 -4.06 7.41
N MET A 127 5.34 -2.97 8.07
CA MET A 127 4.66 -3.03 9.37
C MET A 127 3.36 -3.82 9.29
N ILE A 128 2.54 -3.62 8.25
CA ILE A 128 1.33 -4.41 8.02
C ILE A 128 1.70 -5.89 7.89
N GLY A 129 2.69 -6.21 7.06
CA GLY A 129 3.19 -7.57 6.88
C GLY A 129 3.73 -8.23 8.15
N ASP A 130 4.44 -7.49 8.99
CA ASP A 130 4.95 -7.96 10.28
C ASP A 130 3.80 -8.37 11.18
N VAL A 131 2.75 -7.55 11.28
CA VAL A 131 1.58 -7.84 12.13
C VAL A 131 0.81 -9.04 11.58
N LEU A 132 0.61 -9.12 10.26
CA LEU A 132 -0.04 -10.28 9.62
C LEU A 132 0.72 -11.58 9.91
N ARG A 133 2.07 -11.56 9.88
CA ARG A 133 2.90 -12.73 10.18
C ARG A 133 2.94 -13.08 11.68
N SER A 134 3.26 -12.10 12.51
CA SER A 134 3.57 -12.31 13.92
C SER A 134 2.32 -12.48 14.78
N ASP A 135 1.26 -11.71 14.52
CA ASP A 135 0.07 -11.68 15.37
C ASP A 135 -1.07 -12.52 14.76
N LEU A 136 -1.17 -12.60 13.43
CA LEU A 136 -2.23 -13.37 12.74
C LEU A 136 -1.75 -14.68 12.10
N GLY A 137 -0.44 -14.95 12.10
CA GLY A 137 0.13 -16.22 11.62
C GLY A 137 0.08 -16.45 10.11
N LEU A 138 -0.19 -15.41 9.31
CA LEU A 138 -0.33 -15.49 7.85
C LEU A 138 1.05 -15.49 7.18
N ARG A 139 1.27 -16.41 6.22
CA ARG A 139 2.62 -16.70 5.70
C ARG A 139 2.78 -16.41 4.22
N GLU A 140 1.72 -16.52 3.42
CA GLU A 140 1.76 -16.36 1.98
C GLU A 140 1.58 -14.89 1.57
N LEU A 141 2.52 -14.06 2.02
CA LEU A 141 2.60 -12.64 1.70
C LEU A 141 3.33 -12.42 0.36
N ARG A 142 2.73 -11.64 -0.54
CA ARG A 142 3.31 -11.23 -1.83
C ARG A 142 3.28 -9.71 -1.94
N TYR A 143 4.47 -9.10 -1.94
CA TYR A 143 4.63 -7.66 -2.06
C TYR A 143 4.78 -7.28 -3.54
N SER A 144 4.28 -6.11 -3.90
CA SER A 144 4.58 -5.51 -5.19
C SER A 144 4.72 -4.00 -5.08
N TYR A 145 5.66 -3.44 -5.83
CA TYR A 145 5.71 -2.01 -6.07
C TYR A 145 4.70 -1.64 -7.15
N SER A 146 3.82 -0.70 -6.84
CA SER A 146 2.72 -0.29 -7.72
C SER A 146 3.06 0.90 -8.61
N GLY A 147 4.28 1.46 -8.51
CA GLY A 147 4.70 2.69 -9.21
C GLY A 147 4.69 3.93 -8.30
N ARG A 148 3.67 4.09 -7.45
CA ARG A 148 3.59 5.20 -6.47
C ARG A 148 3.46 4.74 -5.02
N GLY A 149 3.44 3.44 -4.82
CA GLY A 149 3.23 2.83 -3.51
C GLY A 149 3.52 1.34 -3.56
N PHE A 150 2.95 0.62 -2.61
CA PHE A 150 3.14 -0.81 -2.48
C PHE A 150 1.81 -1.51 -2.25
N HIS A 151 1.65 -2.66 -2.89
CA HIS A 151 0.58 -3.58 -2.55
C HIS A 151 1.14 -4.76 -1.78
N LEU A 152 0.35 -5.28 -0.85
CA LEU A 152 0.56 -6.56 -0.20
C LEU A 152 -0.65 -7.45 -0.47
N ARG A 153 -0.46 -8.57 -1.15
CA ARG A 153 -1.47 -9.62 -1.35
C ARG A 153 -1.17 -10.77 -0.40
N VAL A 154 -2.18 -11.23 0.34
CA VAL A 154 -2.13 -12.39 1.23
C VAL A 154 -2.91 -13.52 0.61
N LEU A 155 -2.23 -14.64 0.38
CA LEU A 155 -2.72 -15.78 -0.39
C LEU A 155 -3.11 -16.96 0.51
N ASP A 156 -2.97 -16.85 1.83
CA ASP A 156 -3.36 -17.90 2.78
C ASP A 156 -4.85 -18.26 2.60
N GLU A 157 -5.14 -19.57 2.48
CA GLU A 157 -6.51 -20.05 2.24
C GLU A 157 -7.50 -19.60 3.33
N ALA A 158 -7.01 -19.46 4.57
CA ALA A 158 -7.79 -19.03 5.72
C ALA A 158 -8.43 -17.64 5.54
N VAL A 159 -7.81 -16.75 4.76
CA VAL A 159 -8.33 -15.38 4.54
C VAL A 159 -9.03 -15.20 3.20
N GLN A 160 -8.85 -16.14 2.27
CA GLN A 160 -9.32 -16.01 0.89
C GLN A 160 -10.86 -15.99 0.76
N ARG A 161 -11.58 -16.58 1.71
CA ARG A 161 -13.05 -16.66 1.73
C ARG A 161 -13.71 -15.65 2.67
N LEU A 162 -12.93 -14.78 3.31
CA LEU A 162 -13.48 -13.78 4.23
C LEU A 162 -14.37 -12.79 3.49
N GLY A 163 -15.50 -12.45 4.10
CA GLY A 163 -16.36 -11.36 3.66
C GLY A 163 -15.83 -9.99 4.12
N SER A 164 -16.44 -8.93 3.61
CA SER A 164 -16.02 -7.55 3.85
C SER A 164 -15.92 -7.16 5.34
N THR A 165 -16.83 -7.62 6.20
CA THR A 165 -16.78 -7.34 7.65
C THR A 165 -15.52 -7.89 8.30
N ALA A 166 -15.20 -9.16 8.08
CA ALA A 166 -14.00 -9.79 8.66
C ALA A 166 -12.71 -9.15 8.11
N ARG A 167 -12.71 -8.75 6.83
CA ARG A 167 -11.59 -8.02 6.23
C ARG A 167 -11.38 -6.65 6.90
N ASN A 168 -12.47 -5.93 7.17
CA ASN A 168 -12.41 -4.64 7.87
C ASN A 168 -11.84 -4.75 9.29
N GLU A 169 -12.20 -5.81 10.02
CA GLU A 169 -11.62 -6.09 11.35
C GLU A 169 -10.11 -6.35 11.25
N ILE A 170 -9.67 -7.12 10.25
CA ILE A 170 -8.23 -7.36 10.02
C ILE A 170 -7.53 -6.04 9.70
N VAL A 171 -8.07 -5.21 8.80
CA VAL A 171 -7.52 -3.87 8.50
C VAL A 171 -7.36 -3.07 9.78
N SER A 172 -8.44 -2.97 10.57
CA SER A 172 -8.45 -2.18 11.79
C SER A 172 -7.39 -2.62 12.79
N TYR A 173 -7.19 -3.94 12.89
CA TYR A 173 -6.14 -4.53 13.71
C TYR A 173 -4.73 -4.17 13.20
N VAL A 174 -4.45 -4.42 11.92
CA VAL A 174 -3.07 -4.34 11.39
C VAL A 174 -2.56 -2.91 11.26
N VAL A 175 -3.46 -1.92 11.09
CA VAL A 175 -3.08 -0.50 11.00
C VAL A 175 -3.13 0.21 12.36
N GLY A 176 -3.72 -0.39 13.39
CA GLY A 176 -3.79 0.20 14.72
C GLY A 176 -4.68 1.45 14.79
N CYS A 177 -5.87 1.45 14.18
CA CYS A 177 -6.75 2.64 14.09
C CYS A 177 -7.87 2.73 15.15
N VAL A 178 -7.84 1.87 16.15
CA VAL A 178 -8.69 1.87 17.36
C VAL A 178 -7.84 2.22 18.58
N LEU A 179 -8.32 3.10 19.45
CA LEU A 179 -7.62 3.42 20.69
C LEU A 179 -7.76 2.24 21.68
N PRO A 180 -6.66 1.65 22.15
CA PRO A 180 -6.73 0.58 23.15
C PRO A 180 -7.26 1.09 24.49
N ALA A 181 -8.04 0.25 25.19
CA ALA A 181 -8.47 0.54 26.56
C ALA A 181 -7.29 0.58 27.55
N ASP A 182 -6.28 -0.26 27.32
CA ASP A 182 -5.03 -0.28 28.08
C ASP A 182 -3.83 -0.23 27.12
N LEU A 183 -3.12 0.90 27.17
CA LEU A 183 -1.92 1.15 26.39
C LEU A 183 -0.67 0.49 26.99
N SER A 184 -0.69 -0.04 28.21
CA SER A 184 0.50 -0.63 28.85
C SER A 184 0.81 -2.06 28.38
N LEU A 185 -0.19 -2.76 27.82
CA LEU A 185 -0.05 -4.16 27.43
C LEU A 185 1.07 -4.37 26.41
N ALA A 186 2.01 -5.26 26.74
CA ALA A 186 3.23 -5.46 25.96
C ALA A 186 3.01 -6.13 24.59
N LEU A 187 1.94 -6.90 24.43
CA LEU A 187 1.67 -7.74 23.25
C LEU A 187 0.32 -7.44 22.59
N GLY A 188 0.14 -7.96 21.38
CA GLY A 188 -1.11 -7.86 20.62
C GLY A 188 -1.43 -6.44 20.18
N TYR A 189 -2.72 -6.14 20.10
CA TYR A 189 -3.23 -4.91 19.50
C TYR A 189 -2.67 -3.61 20.11
N PRO A 190 -2.53 -3.45 21.45
CA PRO A 190 -1.96 -2.24 22.03
C PRO A 190 -0.52 -1.97 21.55
N ARG A 191 0.28 -3.03 21.39
CA ARG A 191 1.64 -2.92 20.82
C ARG A 191 1.59 -2.43 19.37
N VAL A 192 0.65 -2.93 18.56
CA VAL A 192 0.46 -2.48 17.17
C VAL A 192 0.12 -0.99 17.14
N PHE A 193 -0.91 -0.57 17.89
CA PHE A 193 -1.30 0.84 18.01
C PHE A 193 -0.11 1.72 18.38
N ARG A 194 0.63 1.37 19.44
CA ARG A 194 1.77 2.16 19.92
C ARG A 194 2.90 2.26 18.89
N ARG A 195 3.21 1.17 18.18
CA ARG A 195 4.24 1.16 17.13
C ARG A 195 3.91 2.13 16.00
N TYR A 196 2.65 2.15 15.55
CA TYR A 196 2.17 3.11 14.54
C TYR A 196 2.15 4.54 15.08
N ALA A 197 1.61 4.74 16.29
CA ALA A 197 1.51 6.04 16.94
C ALA A 197 2.90 6.69 17.13
N ALA A 198 3.89 5.93 17.61
CA ALA A 198 5.27 6.37 17.78
C ALA A 198 5.90 6.80 16.44
N ARG A 199 5.74 5.98 15.40
CA ARG A 199 6.23 6.26 14.05
C ARG A 199 5.64 7.55 13.49
N ILE A 200 4.32 7.72 13.55
CA ILE A 200 3.64 8.92 13.03
C ILE A 200 4.08 10.15 13.82
N LEU A 201 4.10 10.08 15.15
CA LEU A 201 4.50 11.20 16.00
C LEU A 201 5.91 11.73 15.67
N GLY A 202 6.85 10.84 15.35
CA GLY A 202 8.19 11.21 14.89
C GLY A 202 8.19 12.11 13.63
N ARG A 203 7.12 12.03 12.84
CA ARG A 203 6.95 12.72 11.55
C ARG A 203 6.01 13.90 11.59
N LEU A 204 5.23 14.10 12.65
CA LEU A 204 4.38 15.29 12.74
C LEU A 204 5.20 16.56 12.94
N ASP A 205 4.72 17.69 12.45
CA ASP A 205 5.24 19.01 12.76
C ASP A 205 4.19 19.82 13.54
N GLU A 206 4.57 21.00 14.00
CA GLU A 206 3.70 21.79 14.87
C GLU A 206 2.43 22.24 14.13
N ARG A 207 2.58 22.61 12.86
CA ARG A 207 1.46 23.04 12.01
C ARG A 207 0.44 21.93 11.81
N THR A 208 0.91 20.71 11.56
CA THR A 208 0.05 19.52 11.40
C THR A 208 -0.70 19.22 12.69
N LEU A 209 -0.02 19.23 13.84
CA LEU A 209 -0.66 19.02 15.14
C LEU A 209 -1.72 20.09 15.43
N GLN A 210 -1.41 21.37 15.16
CA GLN A 210 -2.36 22.46 15.34
C GLN A 210 -3.57 22.34 14.41
N ALA A 211 -3.36 21.94 13.15
CA ALA A 211 -4.42 21.71 12.17
C ALA A 211 -5.35 20.56 12.60
N GLU A 212 -4.82 19.55 13.28
CA GLU A 212 -5.56 18.46 13.92
C GLU A 212 -6.19 18.86 15.27
N GLY A 213 -6.12 20.13 15.66
CA GLY A 213 -6.79 20.68 16.85
C GLY A 213 -5.98 20.61 18.15
N ILE A 214 -4.70 20.23 18.09
CA ILE A 214 -3.84 20.17 19.26
C ILE A 214 -3.35 21.57 19.65
N ARG A 215 -3.96 22.12 20.71
CA ARG A 215 -3.60 23.46 21.24
C ARG A 215 -2.17 23.55 21.78
N ARG A 216 -1.66 22.47 22.37
CA ARG A 216 -0.33 22.41 23.01
C ARG A 216 0.72 21.69 22.13
N ALA A 217 0.65 21.91 20.81
CA ALA A 217 1.51 21.24 19.84
C ALA A 217 3.01 21.44 20.16
N ALA A 218 3.44 22.67 20.48
CA ALA A 218 4.82 22.96 20.88
C ALA A 218 5.31 22.08 22.05
N LYS A 219 4.49 21.89 23.09
CA LYS A 219 4.85 21.06 24.26
C LYS A 219 4.94 19.57 23.91
N ILE A 220 4.05 19.09 23.02
CA ILE A 220 4.16 17.71 22.50
C ILE A 220 5.47 17.52 21.75
N LEU A 221 5.89 18.51 20.96
CA LEU A 221 7.15 18.44 20.22
C LEU A 221 8.37 18.55 21.13
N GLU A 222 8.32 19.38 22.17
CA GLU A 222 9.35 19.47 23.21
C GLU A 222 9.60 18.11 23.89
N HIS A 223 8.55 17.30 24.06
CA HIS A 223 8.63 15.99 24.68
C HIS A 223 8.57 14.81 23.69
N ARG A 224 8.68 15.07 22.38
CA ARG A 224 8.47 14.06 21.32
C ARG A 224 9.21 12.76 21.57
N ASP A 225 10.52 12.83 21.81
CA ASP A 225 11.36 11.64 21.95
C ASP A 225 11.00 10.82 23.20
N LYS A 226 10.62 11.51 24.29
CA LYS A 226 10.12 10.85 25.51
C LYS A 226 8.79 10.15 25.25
N ILE A 227 7.86 10.82 24.55
CA ILE A 227 6.56 10.24 24.22
C ILE A 227 6.73 9.01 23.32
N ILE A 228 7.57 9.12 22.28
CA ILE A 228 7.90 8.01 21.38
C ILE A 228 8.47 6.83 22.17
N SER A 229 9.49 7.04 23.01
CA SER A 229 10.11 5.97 23.80
C SER A 229 9.13 5.33 24.80
N SER A 230 8.25 6.12 25.42
CA SER A 230 7.17 5.61 26.26
C SER A 230 6.17 4.75 25.49
N LEU A 231 5.75 5.16 24.28
CA LEU A 231 4.88 4.36 23.41
C LEU A 231 5.56 3.06 23.01
N GLU A 232 6.81 3.12 22.53
CA GLU A 232 7.56 1.93 22.10
C GLU A 232 7.77 0.92 23.24
N SER A 233 8.06 1.40 24.45
CA SER A 233 8.26 0.53 25.63
C SER A 233 6.98 0.13 26.35
N GLY A 234 5.83 0.73 26.01
CA GLY A 234 4.55 0.53 26.72
C GLY A 234 4.46 1.20 28.10
N ARG A 235 5.49 1.97 28.52
CA ARG A 235 5.51 2.68 29.80
C ARG A 235 4.88 4.06 29.65
N VAL A 236 3.55 4.10 29.68
CA VAL A 236 2.74 5.29 29.35
C VAL A 236 2.25 6.07 30.56
N GLU A 237 2.41 5.54 31.78
CA GLU A 237 1.87 6.09 33.03
C GLU A 237 2.43 7.49 33.34
N GLY A 238 3.71 7.71 33.02
CA GLY A 238 4.41 8.99 33.25
C GLY A 238 4.15 10.05 32.19
N LEU A 239 3.43 9.74 31.09
CA LEU A 239 3.19 10.71 30.02
C LEU A 239 2.38 11.92 30.49
N ARG A 240 1.41 11.68 31.38
CA ARG A 240 0.53 12.73 31.92
C ARG A 240 1.21 13.66 32.92
N GLU A 241 2.37 13.27 33.41
CA GLU A 241 3.17 14.04 34.39
C GLU A 241 4.14 15.01 33.68
N LEU A 242 4.30 14.86 32.36
CA LEU A 242 5.13 15.77 31.56
C LEU A 242 4.51 17.16 31.52
N GLU A 243 5.36 18.17 31.66
CA GLU A 243 4.93 19.56 31.67
C GLU A 243 4.15 19.89 30.39
N GLY A 244 2.91 20.34 30.54
CA GLY A 244 2.06 20.69 29.40
C GLY A 244 1.26 19.54 28.79
N ILE A 245 1.54 18.28 29.14
CA ILE A 245 0.91 17.07 28.58
C ILE A 245 -0.06 16.43 29.60
N GLY A 246 -0.95 17.22 30.19
CA GLY A 246 -1.98 16.67 31.08
C GLY A 246 -2.95 15.72 30.36
N GLU A 247 -3.84 15.07 31.12
CA GLU A 247 -4.78 14.04 30.65
C GLU A 247 -5.50 14.40 29.33
N GLN A 248 -6.12 15.59 29.25
CA GLN A 248 -6.85 15.99 28.05
C GLN A 248 -5.95 16.17 26.82
N THR A 249 -4.71 16.63 27.02
CA THR A 249 -3.74 16.82 25.94
C THR A 249 -3.25 15.47 25.42
N LEU A 250 -2.95 14.54 26.32
CA LEU A 250 -2.57 13.19 25.97
C LEU A 250 -3.72 12.46 25.23
N GLN A 251 -4.95 12.55 25.75
CA GLN A 251 -6.11 11.95 25.09
C GLN A 251 -6.34 12.52 23.68
N SER A 252 -6.23 13.84 23.52
CA SER A 252 -6.36 14.48 22.21
C SER A 252 -5.24 14.04 21.25
N LEU A 253 -4.00 13.93 21.74
CA LEU A 253 -2.89 13.41 20.95
C LEU A 253 -3.16 11.97 20.49
N LEU A 254 -3.58 11.09 21.40
CA LEU A 254 -3.86 9.69 21.10
C LEU A 254 -5.00 9.53 20.08
N GLU A 255 -6.04 10.36 20.15
CA GLU A 255 -7.12 10.39 19.16
C GLU A 255 -6.63 10.86 17.77
N VAL A 256 -5.78 11.88 17.72
CA VAL A 256 -5.15 12.32 16.47
C VAL A 256 -4.27 11.21 15.89
N LEU A 257 -3.43 10.56 16.70
CA LEU A 257 -2.58 9.45 16.24
C LEU A 257 -3.43 8.26 15.78
N ARG A 258 -4.52 7.93 16.48
CA ARG A 258 -5.50 6.92 16.06
C ARG A 258 -6.08 7.23 14.68
N LYS A 259 -6.50 8.47 14.45
CA LYS A 259 -7.03 8.93 13.15
C LYS A 259 -5.96 8.79 12.06
N LEU A 260 -4.77 9.33 12.29
CA LEU A 260 -3.68 9.30 11.29
C LEU A 260 -3.18 7.89 11.00
N ASN A 261 -3.29 6.95 11.95
CA ASN A 261 -3.02 5.54 11.71
C ASN A 261 -3.98 4.96 10.64
N SER A 262 -5.27 5.33 10.68
CA SER A 262 -6.26 4.88 9.69
C SER A 262 -6.04 5.42 8.27
N GLU A 263 -5.27 6.50 8.14
CA GLU A 263 -4.99 7.17 6.86
C GLU A 263 -3.73 6.64 6.17
N GLN A 264 -3.03 5.66 6.77
CA GLN A 264 -1.80 5.08 6.21
C GLN A 264 -2.05 4.10 5.05
N GLU A 265 -3.25 3.55 4.95
CA GLU A 265 -3.64 2.49 3.99
C GLU A 265 -5.04 2.80 3.43
N ASP A 266 -5.29 2.48 2.16
CA ASP A 266 -6.64 2.62 1.57
C ASP A 266 -7.52 1.43 1.95
N GLY A 267 -8.13 1.48 3.14
CA GLY A 267 -8.97 0.40 3.67
C GLY A 267 -10.11 -0.04 2.76
N ARG A 268 -10.53 0.80 1.79
CA ARG A 268 -11.54 0.43 0.79
C ARG A 268 -11.04 -0.67 -0.16
N VAL A 269 -9.73 -0.68 -0.45
CA VAL A 269 -9.07 -1.73 -1.23
C VAL A 269 -9.22 -3.08 -0.54
N THR A 270 -8.92 -3.12 0.76
CA THR A 270 -8.88 -4.37 1.51
C THR A 270 -10.27 -4.99 1.72
N VAL A 271 -11.30 -4.14 1.91
CA VAL A 271 -12.68 -4.57 2.17
C VAL A 271 -13.39 -5.07 0.89
N ASP A 272 -12.99 -4.59 -0.28
CA ASP A 272 -13.60 -4.94 -1.57
C ASP A 272 -13.08 -6.29 -2.11
N VAL A 273 -13.92 -7.32 -2.01
CA VAL A 273 -13.62 -8.68 -2.48
C VAL A 273 -13.62 -8.83 -4.01
N ARG A 274 -13.88 -7.75 -4.76
CA ARG A 274 -13.87 -7.70 -6.23
C ARG A 274 -12.89 -6.66 -6.76
N ARG A 275 -12.00 -6.16 -5.91
CA ARG A 275 -11.03 -5.12 -6.24
C ARG A 275 -10.10 -5.58 -7.36
N ILE A 276 -9.70 -4.65 -8.21
CA ILE A 276 -8.58 -4.81 -9.13
C ILE A 276 -7.39 -4.03 -8.61
N LEU A 277 -6.22 -4.62 -8.68
CA LEU A 277 -4.95 -3.97 -8.37
C LEU A 277 -4.06 -4.00 -9.59
N ARG A 278 -3.13 -3.06 -9.67
CA ARG A 278 -2.21 -2.96 -10.80
C ARG A 278 -1.52 -4.30 -11.04
N LEU A 279 -1.48 -4.73 -12.30
CA LEU A 279 -0.88 -5.99 -12.71
C LEU A 279 0.64 -5.90 -12.47
N PRO A 280 1.23 -6.75 -11.60
CA PRO A 280 2.68 -6.81 -11.50
C PRO A 280 3.27 -7.17 -12.87
N SER A 281 4.41 -6.57 -13.20
CA SER A 281 5.04 -6.44 -14.53
C SER A 281 4.49 -5.39 -15.49
N SER A 282 3.30 -4.82 -15.26
CA SER A 282 2.77 -3.76 -16.13
C SER A 282 3.47 -2.41 -15.92
N LEU A 283 3.25 -1.45 -16.83
CA LEU A 283 3.77 -0.09 -16.71
C LEU A 283 2.77 0.81 -15.97
N HIS A 284 3.24 1.57 -14.97
CA HIS A 284 2.51 2.72 -14.44
C HIS A 284 2.90 3.98 -15.22
N SER A 285 2.14 4.29 -16.26
CA SER A 285 2.50 5.36 -17.21
C SER A 285 2.62 6.73 -16.56
N GLY A 286 1.80 7.09 -15.56
CA GLY A 286 1.89 8.39 -14.90
C GLY A 286 3.21 8.69 -14.17
N VAL A 287 4.05 7.68 -13.94
CA VAL A 287 5.40 7.86 -13.35
C VAL A 287 6.51 7.18 -14.14
N SER A 288 6.19 6.58 -15.30
CA SER A 288 7.12 5.79 -16.13
C SER A 288 7.86 4.68 -15.37
N MET A 289 7.18 3.98 -14.45
CA MET A 289 7.79 2.90 -13.66
C MET A 289 7.12 1.56 -13.92
N LYS A 290 7.89 0.48 -13.96
CA LYS A 290 7.39 -0.89 -13.97
C LYS A 290 6.82 -1.23 -12.60
N CYS A 291 5.69 -1.91 -12.58
CA CYS A 291 5.16 -2.55 -11.38
C CYS A 291 5.91 -3.85 -11.16
N VAL A 292 6.48 -4.06 -9.98
CA VAL A 292 7.42 -5.16 -9.75
C VAL A 292 6.91 -6.02 -8.61
N GLU A 293 6.85 -7.34 -8.81
CA GLU A 293 6.75 -8.26 -7.67
C GLU A 293 8.06 -8.25 -6.89
N ILE A 294 7.94 -8.05 -5.58
CA ILE A 294 9.08 -7.90 -4.69
C ILE A 294 9.25 -9.19 -3.91
N ARG A 295 10.33 -9.92 -4.19
CA ARG A 295 10.69 -11.16 -3.47
C ARG A 295 11.23 -10.89 -2.07
N ASP A 296 12.01 -9.82 -1.93
CA ASP A 296 12.59 -9.37 -0.67
C ASP A 296 12.35 -7.86 -0.53
N ILE A 297 11.41 -7.50 0.36
CA ILE A 297 10.97 -6.12 0.58
C ILE A 297 12.03 -5.27 1.27
N GLU A 298 12.97 -5.88 1.99
CA GLU A 298 14.06 -5.16 2.66
C GLU A 298 15.16 -4.75 1.68
N ARG A 299 15.35 -5.54 0.61
CA ARG A 299 16.36 -5.30 -0.44
C ARG A 299 15.80 -4.61 -1.69
N PHE A 300 14.53 -4.24 -1.69
CA PHE A 300 13.93 -3.55 -2.83
C PHE A 300 14.53 -2.16 -3.03
N THR A 301 14.92 -1.87 -4.27
CA THR A 301 15.36 -0.54 -4.71
C THR A 301 14.57 -0.11 -5.94
N LEU A 302 14.38 1.20 -6.12
CA LEU A 302 13.61 1.73 -7.26
C LEU A 302 14.26 1.40 -8.61
N ASP A 303 15.57 1.20 -8.64
CA ASP A 303 16.33 0.78 -9.84
C ASP A 303 15.77 -0.51 -10.47
N GLN A 304 15.22 -1.42 -9.66
CA GLN A 304 14.61 -2.67 -10.14
C GLN A 304 13.32 -2.44 -10.92
N ALA A 305 12.70 -1.27 -10.74
CA ALA A 305 11.43 -0.88 -11.33
C ALA A 305 11.58 0.12 -12.50
N VAL A 306 12.80 0.46 -12.90
CA VAL A 306 13.08 1.38 -14.01
C VAL A 306 13.02 0.63 -15.34
N PRO A 307 12.12 0.98 -16.26
CA PRO A 307 12.15 0.47 -17.62
C PRO A 307 13.41 0.93 -18.38
N LYS A 308 13.88 0.15 -19.35
CA LYS A 308 15.06 0.48 -20.17
C LYS A 308 14.88 1.78 -20.93
N PHE A 309 13.70 2.01 -21.52
CA PHE A 309 13.40 3.26 -22.24
C PHE A 309 13.59 4.50 -21.37
N VAL A 310 13.44 4.39 -20.03
CA VAL A 310 13.66 5.53 -19.13
C VAL A 310 15.14 5.87 -19.01
N GLY A 311 16.03 4.87 -19.02
CA GLY A 311 17.48 5.08 -19.02
C GLY A 311 17.96 5.76 -20.31
N GLU A 312 17.35 5.40 -21.44
CA GLU A 312 17.69 5.95 -22.76
C GLU A 312 17.34 7.45 -22.90
N ARG A 313 16.35 7.95 -22.13
CA ARG A 313 16.01 9.39 -22.07
C ARG A 313 17.16 10.28 -21.60
N VAL A 314 18.07 9.73 -20.79
CA VAL A 314 19.17 10.49 -20.16
C VAL A 314 20.42 10.49 -21.04
N GLY A 315 20.48 9.59 -22.03
CA GLY A 315 21.61 9.44 -22.95
C GLY A 315 21.40 10.07 -24.34
N GLY A 316 20.28 10.76 -24.57
CA GLY A 316 19.92 11.41 -25.84
C GLY A 316 19.87 12.93 -25.76
#